data_AF-A0A329TM15-F1
#
_entry.id   AF-A0A329TM15-F1
#
_cell.length_a   1.000
_cell.length_b   1.000
_cell.length_c   1.000
_cell.angle_alpha   90.00
_cell.angle_beta   90.00
_cell.angle_gamma   90.00
#
_symmetry.space_group_name_H-M   'P 1'
#
loop_
_entity.id
_entity.type
_entity.pdbx_description
1 polymer ?
#
loop_
_entity_poly.entity_id
_entity_poly.type
_entity_poly.pdbx_seq_one_letter_code
_entity_poly.pdbx_strand_id
1 'polypeptide(L)'
;MTMIPAFGPWTEHPADTDEEKRLASAQQSKTSPLSVDKEHETGVFYGSGKEPYQTSLASCTCNDFVKRKKPCKHIFRLAMELGIIDAAYKTGRSTGERNEAQISFADSVALVEQLSDAAQNAIKDMLYYTSERIDDRQKPVTCHDLDLVPELRTSPLLHENPYPLAEVLNDLPKPLVVQILNAVHRDDKPKRNAAKAAIVEWLVRNVPMLATELPPCASFSFVEVFDKAQRDVYKYLHRKYDMETDWYSGVQYPAGSGLLNENELVFYFPDDRITAALTKRGFNRCLNGYIPTKSK
;
A
#
# COMPACT_ATOMS: atom_id res chain seq x y z
N MET A 1 13.80 31.37 -3.05
CA MET A 1 14.37 31.25 -1.70
C MET A 1 13.26 31.58 -0.72
N THR A 2 12.86 30.60 0.07
CA THR A 2 11.86 30.81 1.12
C THR A 2 12.48 31.62 2.25
N MET A 3 11.85 32.71 2.66
CA MET A 3 12.28 33.47 3.85
C MET A 3 11.76 32.74 5.10
N ILE A 4 12.67 32.43 6.01
CA ILE A 4 12.35 31.82 7.29
C ILE A 4 12.26 32.94 8.32
N PRO A 5 11.09 33.17 8.97
CA PRO A 5 10.95 34.20 9.99
C PRO A 5 11.79 33.87 11.23
N ALA A 6 11.99 34.84 12.11
CA ALA A 6 12.62 34.57 13.40
C ALA A 6 11.68 33.72 14.29
N PHE A 7 12.22 32.65 14.88
CA PHE A 7 11.50 31.83 15.85
C PHE A 7 12.49 31.15 16.81
N GLY A 8 12.13 30.99 18.08
CA GLY A 8 13.06 30.46 19.09
C GLY A 8 14.41 31.21 19.08
N PRO A 9 15.56 30.50 19.00
CA PRO A 9 16.89 31.12 18.92
C PRO A 9 17.34 31.46 17.49
N TRP A 10 16.49 31.26 16.47
CA TRP A 10 16.86 31.42 15.06
C TRP A 10 16.44 32.80 14.56
N THR A 11 17.38 33.53 13.97
CA THR A 11 17.12 34.84 13.34
C THR A 11 16.43 34.67 11.99
N GLU A 12 15.76 35.71 11.51
CA GLU A 12 15.23 35.71 10.15
C GLU A 12 16.36 35.57 9.11
N HIS A 13 16.20 34.65 8.16
CA HIS A 13 17.17 34.44 7.08
C HIS A 13 16.53 33.75 5.87
N PRO A 14 17.10 33.91 4.65
CA PRO A 14 16.71 33.08 3.53
C PRO A 14 17.15 31.64 3.75
N ALA A 15 16.24 30.69 3.53
CA ALA A 15 16.52 29.26 3.66
C ALA A 15 17.68 28.84 2.74
N ASP A 16 18.65 28.13 3.30
CA ASP A 16 19.66 27.44 2.49
C ASP A 16 19.07 26.20 1.78
N THR A 17 19.81 25.64 0.81
CA THR A 17 19.33 24.48 0.02
C THR A 17 18.96 23.25 0.85
N ASP A 18 19.48 23.16 2.07
CA ASP A 18 19.30 22.02 2.94
C ASP A 18 18.15 22.27 3.95
N GLU A 19 17.95 23.52 4.36
CA GLU A 19 16.77 23.99 5.08
C GLU A 19 15.51 23.91 4.20
N GLU A 20 15.59 24.26 2.92
CA GLU A 20 14.48 24.12 1.97
C GLU A 20 13.99 22.66 1.89
N LYS A 21 14.90 21.68 1.87
CA LYS A 21 14.55 20.24 1.88
C LYS A 21 13.85 19.82 3.18
N ARG A 22 14.25 20.39 4.32
CA ARG A 22 13.66 20.10 5.64
C ARG A 22 12.29 20.76 5.79
N LEU A 23 12.14 21.97 5.26
CA LEU A 23 10.87 22.68 5.20
C LEU A 23 9.86 21.90 4.34
N ALA A 24 10.28 21.46 3.15
CA ALA A 24 9.46 20.59 2.29
C ALA A 24 9.08 19.28 2.99
N SER A 25 10.00 18.69 3.75
CA SER A 25 9.73 17.48 4.55
C SER A 25 8.77 17.75 5.73
N ALA A 26 8.84 18.93 6.35
CA ALA A 26 7.97 19.35 7.43
C ALA A 26 6.51 19.51 6.96
N GLN A 27 6.30 20.01 5.74
CA GLN A 27 4.97 20.18 5.14
C GLN A 27 4.24 18.86 4.83
N GLN A 28 4.95 17.73 4.81
CA GLN A 28 4.34 16.43 4.50
C GLN A 28 3.59 15.84 5.71
N SER A 29 2.48 15.13 5.45
CA SER A 29 1.67 14.46 6.49
C SER A 29 2.45 13.45 7.32
N LYS A 30 3.53 12.91 6.75
CA LYS A 30 4.44 11.98 7.40
C LYS A 30 5.17 12.57 8.63
N THR A 31 5.23 13.90 8.75
CA THR A 31 5.87 14.64 9.84
C THR A 31 4.82 15.24 10.80
N SER A 32 3.56 14.79 10.76
CA SER A 32 2.54 15.30 11.69
C SER A 32 2.94 15.01 13.16
N PRO A 33 2.75 15.96 14.08
CA PRO A 33 3.02 15.77 15.50
C PRO A 33 2.01 14.80 16.13
N LEU A 34 2.43 14.11 17.19
CA LEU A 34 1.55 13.34 18.07
C LEU A 34 0.76 14.26 18.99
N SER A 35 1.39 15.33 19.47
CA SER A 35 0.74 16.39 20.24
C SER A 35 1.51 17.70 20.09
N VAL A 36 0.81 18.82 20.26
CA VAL A 36 1.39 20.16 20.29
C VAL A 36 0.86 20.86 21.53
N ASP A 37 1.78 21.34 22.36
CA ASP A 37 1.50 22.22 23.49
C ASP A 37 1.79 23.65 23.06
N LYS A 38 0.71 24.42 22.86
CA LYS A 38 0.78 25.82 22.43
C LYS A 38 1.21 26.76 23.54
N GLU A 39 1.01 26.38 24.81
CA GLU A 39 1.37 27.23 25.96
C GLU A 39 2.88 27.18 26.19
N HIS A 40 3.47 25.98 26.11
CA HIS A 40 4.90 25.79 26.31
C HIS A 40 5.72 25.81 25.00
N GLU A 41 5.08 26.02 23.86
CA GLU A 41 5.71 25.98 22.52
C GLU A 41 6.52 24.70 22.27
N THR A 42 5.96 23.57 22.69
CA THR A 42 6.56 22.24 22.51
C THR A 42 5.67 21.33 21.69
N GLY A 43 6.29 20.31 21.09
CA GLY A 43 5.59 19.29 20.33
C GLY A 43 6.26 17.94 20.50
N VAL A 44 5.44 16.91 20.54
CA VAL A 44 5.88 15.52 20.54
C VAL A 44 5.73 14.98 19.13
N PHE A 45 6.83 14.48 18.57
CA PHE A 45 6.85 13.88 17.24
C PHE A 45 7.22 12.41 17.33
N TYR A 46 6.77 11.62 16.38
CA TYR A 46 7.10 10.21 16.40
C TYR A 46 8.61 9.98 16.13
N GLY A 47 9.25 9.16 16.96
CA GLY A 47 10.68 8.82 16.93
C GLY A 47 11.06 7.74 15.92
N SER A 48 12.33 7.66 15.50
CA SER A 48 12.82 6.47 14.76
C SER A 48 13.27 5.33 15.68
N GLY A 49 13.28 5.56 16.99
CA GLY A 49 13.56 4.58 18.04
C GLY A 49 12.32 4.33 18.90
N LYS A 50 12.52 3.80 20.12
CA LYS A 50 11.42 3.52 21.05
C LYS A 50 10.75 4.77 21.61
N GLU A 51 11.50 5.86 21.76
CA GLU A 51 10.99 7.10 22.37
C GLU A 51 10.61 8.14 21.30
N PRO A 52 9.47 8.84 21.45
CA PRO A 52 9.12 9.99 20.64
C PRO A 52 10.16 11.11 20.72
N TYR A 53 10.28 11.87 19.63
CA TYR A 53 11.09 13.09 19.62
C TYR A 53 10.40 14.22 20.38
N GLN A 54 11.06 14.69 21.43
CA GLN A 54 10.67 15.91 22.14
C GLN A 54 11.24 17.09 21.37
N THR A 55 10.38 18.04 21.02
CA THR A 55 10.72 19.18 20.15
C THR A 55 10.21 20.47 20.78
N SER A 56 11.07 21.48 20.81
CA SER A 56 10.73 22.87 21.06
C SER A 56 11.17 23.73 19.88
N LEU A 57 10.82 25.01 19.87
CA LEU A 57 11.33 25.95 18.86
C LEU A 57 12.87 26.09 18.88
N ALA A 58 13.52 25.73 19.99
CA ALA A 58 14.97 25.83 20.16
C ALA A 58 15.73 24.50 19.97
N SER A 59 15.08 23.36 20.18
CA SER A 59 15.78 22.07 20.23
C SER A 59 14.90 20.89 19.82
N CYS A 60 15.54 19.80 19.42
CA CYS A 60 14.87 18.54 19.14
C CYS A 60 15.75 17.37 19.54
N THR A 61 15.16 16.30 20.08
CA THR A 61 15.91 15.07 20.43
C THR A 61 16.24 14.19 19.21
N CYS A 62 15.90 14.61 17.99
CA CYS A 62 16.19 13.85 16.77
C CYS A 62 17.68 13.90 16.38
N ASN A 63 18.16 12.84 15.73
CA ASN A 63 19.56 12.73 15.33
C ASN A 63 20.00 13.84 14.36
N ASP A 64 19.08 14.36 13.54
CA ASP A 64 19.35 15.48 12.62
C ASP A 64 19.74 16.75 13.39
N PHE A 65 18.98 17.11 14.42
CA PHE A 65 19.30 18.24 15.29
C PHE A 65 20.56 17.97 16.12
N VAL A 66 20.70 16.78 16.69
CA VAL A 66 21.88 16.42 17.51
C VAL A 66 23.18 16.65 16.74
N LYS A 67 23.22 16.28 15.46
CA LYS A 67 24.40 16.43 14.60
C LYS A 67 24.62 17.84 14.08
N ARG A 68 23.55 18.52 13.63
CA ARG A 68 23.68 19.81 12.93
C ARG A 68 23.57 21.03 13.83
N LYS A 69 22.85 20.91 14.94
CA LYS A 69 22.45 22.02 15.82
C LYS A 69 21.74 23.16 15.06
N LYS A 70 21.06 22.83 13.97
CA LYS A 70 20.20 23.70 13.16
C LYS A 70 18.75 23.18 13.19
N PRO A 71 17.74 24.00 12.87
CA PRO A 71 16.35 23.55 12.76
C PRO A 71 16.23 22.29 11.90
N CYS A 72 15.67 21.24 12.50
CA CYS A 72 15.30 20.02 11.78
C CYS A 72 13.86 20.13 11.28
N LYS A 73 13.42 19.15 10.48
CA LYS A 73 12.02 19.12 9.99
C LYS A 73 10.95 19.19 11.10
N HIS A 74 11.22 18.65 12.29
CA HIS A 74 10.25 18.68 13.40
C HIS A 74 10.12 20.08 14.00
N ILE A 75 11.24 20.80 14.14
CA ILE A 75 11.24 22.19 14.61
C ILE A 75 10.49 23.08 13.62
N PHE A 76 10.75 22.92 12.32
CA PHE A 76 9.99 23.63 11.28
C PHE A 76 8.50 23.27 11.31
N ARG A 77 8.16 21.98 11.47
CA ARG A 77 6.76 21.57 11.57
C ARG A 77 6.09 22.16 12.81
N LEU A 78 6.74 22.16 13.96
CA LEU A 78 6.22 22.79 15.18
C LEU A 78 5.96 24.28 14.98
N ALA A 79 6.91 25.00 14.36
CA ALA A 79 6.73 26.42 14.05
C ALA A 79 5.55 26.69 13.09
N MET A 80 5.25 25.78 12.15
CA MET A 80 4.04 25.84 11.32
C MET A 80 2.76 25.57 12.11
N GLU A 81 2.76 24.57 13.00
CA GLU A 81 1.60 24.21 13.85
C GLU A 81 1.26 25.31 14.87
N LEU A 82 2.27 26.08 15.30
CA LEU A 82 2.12 27.27 16.15
C LEU A 82 1.77 28.53 15.33
N GLY A 83 1.74 28.47 14.00
CA GLY A 83 1.40 29.59 13.13
C GLY A 83 2.50 30.65 12.96
N ILE A 84 3.74 30.34 13.34
CA ILE A 84 4.89 31.26 13.21
C ILE A 84 5.43 31.25 11.78
N ILE A 85 5.51 30.07 11.17
CA ILE A 85 5.82 29.92 9.74
C ILE A 85 4.50 29.77 9.00
N ASP A 86 4.14 30.79 8.22
CA ASP A 86 2.98 30.75 7.33
C ASP A 86 3.29 29.87 6.11
N ALA A 87 3.07 28.57 6.26
CA ALA A 87 3.25 27.59 5.21
C ALA A 87 2.16 26.51 5.29
N ALA A 88 1.58 26.17 4.14
CA ALA A 88 0.63 25.07 4.05
C ALA A 88 1.32 23.73 4.35
N TYR A 89 0.68 22.90 5.18
CA TYR A 89 1.12 21.54 5.50
C TYR A 89 -0.04 20.55 5.43
N LYS A 90 0.29 19.27 5.21
CA LYS A 90 -0.66 18.17 5.23
C LYS A 90 -0.71 17.55 6.63
N THR A 91 -1.90 17.20 7.08
CA THR A 91 -2.14 16.51 8.37
C THR A 91 -2.58 15.07 8.10
N GLY A 92 -2.12 14.12 8.91
CA GLY A 92 -2.44 12.70 8.80
C GLY A 92 -1.52 11.84 9.68
N ARG A 93 -1.59 10.51 9.59
CA ARG A 93 -0.72 9.63 10.40
C ARG A 93 0.76 9.85 10.09
N SER A 94 1.56 10.03 11.14
CA SER A 94 3.01 10.16 11.00
C SER A 94 3.65 8.85 10.48
N THR A 95 4.85 8.91 9.89
CA THR A 95 5.53 7.69 9.37
C THR A 95 5.65 6.60 10.43
N GLY A 96 5.93 6.98 11.67
CA GLY A 96 6.16 6.00 12.70
C GLY A 96 4.88 5.48 13.35
N GLU A 97 3.85 6.30 13.49
CA GLU A 97 2.51 5.81 13.87
C GLU A 97 1.99 4.79 12.84
N ARG A 98 2.21 5.06 11.55
CA ARG A 98 1.93 4.09 10.49
C ARG A 98 2.70 2.79 10.66
N ASN A 99 3.94 2.85 11.16
CA ASN A 99 4.81 1.69 11.34
C ASN A 99 4.42 0.83 12.54
N GLU A 100 3.98 1.45 13.64
CA GLU A 100 3.53 0.79 14.86
C GLU A 100 2.16 0.13 14.68
N ALA A 101 1.27 0.80 13.94
CA ALA A 101 -0.05 0.27 13.64
C ALA A 101 -0.02 -0.92 12.67
N GLN A 102 1.15 -1.30 12.12
CA GLN A 102 1.24 -2.39 11.16
C GLN A 102 0.88 -3.72 11.81
N ILE A 103 -0.03 -4.44 11.18
CA ILE A 103 -0.38 -5.82 11.55
C ILE A 103 0.86 -6.67 11.36
N SER A 104 1.16 -7.53 12.35
CA SER A 104 2.29 -8.43 12.25
C SER A 104 2.05 -9.49 11.17
N PHE A 105 3.14 -10.00 10.56
CA PHE A 105 3.02 -11.11 9.59
C PHE A 105 2.26 -12.31 10.17
N ALA A 106 2.47 -12.64 11.45
CA ALA A 106 1.82 -13.78 12.09
C ALA A 106 0.31 -13.58 12.22
N ASP A 107 -0.13 -12.37 12.57
CA ASP A 107 -1.55 -12.02 12.69
C ASP A 107 -2.19 -11.93 11.30
N SER A 108 -1.51 -11.35 10.30
CA SER A 108 -2.01 -11.33 8.93
C SER A 108 -2.24 -12.73 8.39
N VAL A 109 -1.31 -13.66 8.60
CA VAL A 109 -1.51 -15.06 8.20
C VAL A 109 -2.65 -15.70 8.98
N ALA A 110 -2.79 -15.43 10.28
CA ALA A 110 -3.92 -15.96 11.06
C ALA A 110 -5.27 -15.47 10.54
N LEU A 111 -5.37 -14.22 10.11
CA LEU A 111 -6.58 -13.64 9.52
C LEU A 111 -6.89 -14.25 8.14
N VAL A 112 -5.89 -14.42 7.29
CA VAL A 112 -6.08 -15.05 5.96
C VAL A 112 -6.49 -16.52 6.10
N GLU A 113 -5.92 -17.25 7.06
CA GLU A 113 -6.24 -18.66 7.29
C GLU A 113 -7.63 -18.91 7.89
N GLN A 114 -8.36 -17.87 8.29
CA GLN A 114 -9.78 -17.98 8.67
C GLN A 114 -10.71 -18.06 7.45
N LEU A 115 -10.20 -17.73 6.26
CA LEU A 115 -10.96 -17.72 5.01
C LEU A 115 -10.83 -19.07 4.28
N SER A 116 -11.79 -19.36 3.40
CA SER A 116 -11.79 -20.51 2.51
C SER A 116 -10.57 -20.50 1.57
N ASP A 117 -10.17 -21.67 1.08
CA ASP A 117 -9.06 -21.78 0.10
C ASP A 117 -9.31 -20.93 -1.16
N ALA A 118 -10.57 -20.76 -1.57
CA ALA A 118 -10.93 -19.93 -2.72
C ALA A 118 -10.71 -18.43 -2.43
N ALA A 119 -11.16 -17.95 -1.27
CA ALA A 119 -10.91 -16.57 -0.83
C ALA A 119 -9.41 -16.31 -0.57
N GLN A 120 -8.68 -17.29 -0.04
CA GLN A 120 -7.22 -17.20 0.11
C GLN A 120 -6.52 -17.08 -1.24
N ASN A 121 -6.94 -17.83 -2.26
CA ASN A 121 -6.41 -17.69 -3.62
C ASN A 121 -6.78 -16.33 -4.24
N ALA A 122 -7.99 -15.82 -4.03
CA ALA A 122 -8.37 -14.48 -4.48
C ALA A 122 -7.48 -13.39 -3.85
N ILE A 123 -7.20 -13.48 -2.54
CA ILE A 123 -6.26 -12.57 -1.86
C ILE A 123 -4.84 -12.71 -2.41
N LYS A 124 -4.38 -13.94 -2.68
CA LYS A 124 -3.06 -14.19 -3.29
C LYS A 124 -2.95 -13.49 -4.64
N ASP A 125 -3.97 -13.59 -5.48
CA ASP A 125 -4.00 -12.97 -6.81
C ASP A 125 -4.04 -11.44 -6.72
N MET A 126 -4.80 -10.87 -5.77
CA MET A 126 -4.73 -9.44 -5.48
C MET A 126 -3.31 -9.02 -5.07
N LEU A 127 -2.70 -9.76 -4.15
CA LEU A 127 -1.35 -9.49 -3.64
C LEU A 127 -0.25 -9.67 -4.70
N TYR A 128 -0.46 -10.51 -5.71
CA TYR A 128 0.47 -10.64 -6.83
C TYR A 128 0.72 -9.29 -7.50
N TYR A 129 -0.36 -8.51 -7.69
CA TYR A 129 -0.28 -7.20 -8.34
C TYR A 129 0.07 -6.04 -7.38
N THR A 130 -0.25 -6.14 -6.09
CA THR A 130 -0.09 -5.02 -5.15
C THR A 130 1.16 -5.11 -4.27
N SER A 131 1.70 -6.31 -4.03
CA SER A 131 2.70 -6.51 -2.97
C SER A 131 4.14 -6.16 -3.34
N GLU A 132 4.46 -6.03 -4.63
CA GLU A 132 5.83 -5.84 -5.10
C GLU A 132 6.32 -4.39 -4.93
N ARG A 133 5.52 -3.43 -5.39
CA ARG A 133 5.88 -2.01 -5.37
C ARG A 133 5.10 -1.30 -4.27
N ILE A 134 5.79 -0.45 -3.51
CA ILE A 134 5.18 0.30 -2.40
C ILE A 134 3.99 1.14 -2.90
N ASP A 135 4.13 1.77 -4.07
CA ASP A 135 3.09 2.63 -4.65
C ASP A 135 1.82 1.87 -5.04
N ASP A 136 1.89 0.54 -5.20
CA ASP A 136 0.78 -0.31 -5.62
C ASP A 136 0.04 -0.98 -4.45
N ARG A 137 0.56 -0.89 -3.22
CA ARG A 137 0.05 -1.66 -2.06
C ARG A 137 -1.39 -1.35 -1.65
N GLN A 138 -1.88 -0.16 -1.99
CA GLN A 138 -3.27 0.27 -1.74
C GLN A 138 -4.09 0.35 -3.03
N LYS A 139 -3.51 -0.01 -4.17
CA LYS A 139 -4.19 0.03 -5.45
C LYS A 139 -5.45 -0.85 -5.39
N PRO A 140 -6.61 -0.34 -5.83
CA PRO A 140 -7.82 -1.13 -5.88
C PRO A 140 -7.66 -2.28 -6.88
N VAL A 141 -8.27 -3.42 -6.55
CA VAL A 141 -8.36 -4.60 -7.41
C VAL A 141 -9.83 -4.97 -7.56
N THR A 142 -10.28 -5.10 -8.80
CA THR A 142 -11.65 -5.50 -9.11
C THR A 142 -11.81 -7.01 -8.98
N CYS A 143 -12.83 -7.44 -8.24
CA CYS A 143 -13.25 -8.82 -8.05
C CYS A 143 -14.55 -9.04 -8.84
N HIS A 144 -14.48 -9.91 -9.84
CA HIS A 144 -15.62 -10.30 -10.68
C HIS A 144 -16.31 -11.58 -10.19
N ASP A 145 -15.69 -12.34 -9.30
CA ASP A 145 -16.29 -13.54 -8.71
C ASP A 145 -17.20 -13.14 -7.53
N LEU A 146 -18.50 -13.04 -7.82
CA LEU A 146 -19.51 -12.55 -6.88
C LEU A 146 -19.76 -13.52 -5.72
N ASP A 147 -19.43 -14.80 -5.88
CA ASP A 147 -19.63 -15.81 -4.84
C ASP A 147 -18.61 -15.63 -3.70
N LEU A 148 -17.43 -15.09 -4.01
CA LEU A 148 -16.38 -14.80 -3.03
C LEU A 148 -16.58 -13.46 -2.31
N VAL A 149 -17.30 -12.51 -2.91
CA VAL A 149 -17.47 -11.14 -2.37
C VAL A 149 -17.98 -11.12 -0.92
N PRO A 150 -19.02 -11.90 -0.52
CA PRO A 150 -19.49 -11.90 0.86
C PRO A 150 -18.42 -12.33 1.86
N GLU A 151 -17.60 -13.34 1.53
CA GLU A 151 -16.53 -13.82 2.39
C GLU A 151 -15.37 -12.81 2.45
N LEU A 152 -14.97 -12.25 1.30
CA LEU A 152 -13.91 -11.23 1.25
C LEU A 152 -14.25 -9.99 2.09
N ARG A 153 -15.54 -9.58 2.13
CA ARG A 153 -16.02 -8.50 3.00
C ARG A 153 -15.84 -8.77 4.50
N THR A 154 -15.72 -10.02 4.91
CA THR A 154 -15.46 -10.38 6.32
C THR A 154 -14.00 -10.21 6.71
N SER A 155 -13.09 -10.15 5.73
CA SER A 155 -11.65 -10.04 5.98
C SER A 155 -11.29 -8.65 6.49
N PRO A 156 -10.67 -8.53 7.68
CA PRO A 156 -10.23 -7.24 8.20
C PRO A 156 -9.01 -6.67 7.47
N LEU A 157 -8.42 -7.44 6.54
CA LEU A 157 -7.31 -6.98 5.70
C LEU A 157 -7.79 -6.19 4.48
N LEU A 158 -9.08 -6.25 4.15
CA LEU A 158 -9.67 -5.64 2.97
C LEU A 158 -10.57 -4.46 3.34
N HIS A 159 -10.55 -3.45 2.48
CA HIS A 159 -11.49 -2.35 2.45
C HIS A 159 -12.23 -2.40 1.11
N GLU A 160 -13.56 -2.41 1.14
CA GLU A 160 -14.38 -2.32 -0.07
C GLU A 160 -14.47 -0.86 -0.54
N ASN A 161 -14.08 -0.64 -1.79
CA ASN A 161 -14.15 0.66 -2.45
C ASN A 161 -15.52 0.85 -3.12
N PRO A 162 -15.89 2.10 -3.48
CA PRO A 162 -17.01 2.35 -4.38
C PRO A 162 -16.86 1.60 -5.71
N TYR A 163 -17.99 1.36 -6.39
CA TYR A 163 -18.01 0.66 -7.67
C TYR A 163 -17.01 1.26 -8.68
N PRO A 164 -16.11 0.46 -9.27
CA PRO A 164 -14.99 0.96 -10.07
C PRO A 164 -15.42 1.29 -11.51
N LEU A 165 -16.35 2.23 -11.67
CA LEU A 165 -16.98 2.55 -12.96
C LEU A 165 -15.96 2.84 -14.08
N ALA A 166 -14.90 3.58 -13.77
CA ALA A 166 -13.87 3.90 -14.74
C ALA A 166 -13.10 2.66 -15.22
N GLU A 167 -12.80 1.73 -14.33
CA GLU A 167 -12.07 0.49 -14.63
C GLU A 167 -12.93 -0.43 -15.49
N VAL A 168 -14.17 -0.67 -15.07
CA VAL A 168 -15.13 -1.51 -15.82
C VAL A 168 -15.33 -0.97 -17.24
N LEU A 169 -15.51 0.35 -17.40
CA LEU A 169 -15.62 0.96 -18.72
C LEU A 169 -14.31 0.85 -19.54
N ASN A 170 -13.15 0.85 -18.89
CA ASN A 170 -11.86 0.64 -19.53
C ASN A 170 -11.59 -0.82 -19.91
N ASP A 171 -12.26 -1.78 -19.30
CA ASP A 171 -12.16 -3.19 -19.70
C ASP A 171 -13.06 -3.51 -20.90
N LEU A 172 -14.17 -2.78 -21.06
CA LEU A 172 -15.06 -2.95 -22.21
C LEU A 172 -14.38 -2.57 -23.54
N PRO A 173 -14.57 -3.32 -24.63
CA PRO A 173 -14.11 -2.90 -25.96
C PRO A 173 -14.59 -1.48 -26.33
N LYS A 174 -13.72 -0.68 -26.97
CA LYS A 174 -14.05 0.71 -27.40
C LYS A 174 -15.39 0.81 -28.14
N PRO A 175 -15.79 -0.12 -29.04
CA PRO A 175 -17.09 -0.08 -29.68
C PRO A 175 -18.27 -0.09 -28.70
N LEU A 176 -18.22 -0.89 -27.63
CA LEU A 176 -19.27 -0.93 -26.60
C LEU A 176 -19.32 0.38 -25.81
N VAL A 177 -18.16 0.93 -25.44
CA VAL A 177 -18.09 2.24 -24.76
C VAL A 177 -18.70 3.35 -25.62
N VAL A 178 -18.47 3.32 -26.94
CA VAL A 178 -19.08 4.26 -27.89
C VAL A 178 -20.59 4.03 -28.03
N GLN A 179 -21.07 2.79 -27.95
CA GLN A 179 -22.52 2.49 -27.93
C GLN A 179 -23.17 3.08 -26.68
N ILE A 180 -22.57 2.90 -25.49
CA ILE A 180 -23.02 3.52 -24.24
C ILE A 180 -23.07 5.05 -24.40
N LEU A 181 -22.00 5.66 -24.92
CA LEU A 181 -21.95 7.10 -25.17
C LEU A 181 -23.07 7.59 -26.11
N ASN A 182 -23.42 6.80 -27.12
CA ASN A 182 -24.48 7.17 -28.06
C ASN A 182 -25.88 7.14 -27.45
N ALA A 183 -26.10 6.26 -26.46
CA ALA A 183 -27.36 6.19 -25.72
C ALA A 183 -27.58 7.41 -24.80
N VAL A 184 -26.52 8.17 -24.50
CA VAL A 184 -26.62 9.40 -23.71
C VAL A 184 -27.09 10.56 -24.59
N HIS A 185 -28.26 11.11 -24.25
CA HIS A 185 -28.87 12.25 -24.92
C HIS A 185 -28.38 13.58 -24.33
N ARG A 186 -27.13 13.95 -24.66
CA ARG A 186 -26.53 15.24 -24.30
C ARG A 186 -25.68 15.80 -25.44
N ASP A 187 -25.65 17.13 -25.56
CA ASP A 187 -24.94 17.84 -26.63
C ASP A 187 -23.45 18.06 -26.34
N ASP A 188 -23.05 18.04 -25.07
CA ASP A 188 -21.67 18.22 -24.59
C ASP A 188 -20.82 16.93 -24.64
N LYS A 189 -21.33 15.88 -25.30
CA LYS A 189 -20.65 14.59 -25.37
C LYS A 189 -19.41 14.61 -26.28
N PRO A 190 -18.34 13.87 -25.92
CA PRO A 190 -17.19 13.68 -26.79
C PRO A 190 -17.58 13.10 -28.15
N LYS A 191 -16.78 13.40 -29.18
CA LYS A 191 -16.94 12.75 -30.49
C LYS A 191 -16.66 11.25 -30.40
N ARG A 192 -17.37 10.45 -31.20
CA ARG A 192 -17.22 8.98 -31.23
C ARG A 192 -15.79 8.49 -31.56
N ASN A 193 -15.03 9.30 -32.29
CA ASN A 193 -13.64 9.01 -32.65
C ASN A 193 -12.62 9.43 -31.56
N ALA A 194 -13.07 10.08 -30.48
CA ALA A 194 -12.19 10.46 -29.38
C ALA A 194 -11.45 9.25 -28.78
N ALA A 195 -10.39 9.53 -28.03
CA ALA A 195 -9.68 8.51 -27.27
C ALA A 195 -10.62 7.81 -26.28
N LYS A 196 -10.47 6.51 -26.09
CA LYS A 196 -11.33 5.72 -25.17
C LYS A 196 -11.31 6.31 -23.77
N ALA A 197 -10.12 6.63 -23.26
CA ALA A 197 -9.94 7.25 -21.93
C ALA A 197 -10.76 8.54 -21.77
N ALA A 198 -10.76 9.43 -22.77
CA ALA A 198 -11.55 10.67 -22.73
C ALA A 198 -13.07 10.41 -22.72
N ILE A 199 -13.54 9.37 -23.43
CA ILE A 199 -14.94 8.97 -23.39
C ILE A 199 -15.30 8.41 -22.01
N VAL A 200 -14.46 7.53 -21.46
CA VAL A 200 -14.66 6.94 -20.14
C VAL A 200 -14.67 8.02 -19.05
N GLU A 201 -13.71 8.94 -19.04
CA GLU A 201 -13.66 10.05 -18.09
C GLU A 201 -14.95 10.89 -18.14
N TRP A 202 -15.42 11.20 -19.35
CA TRP A 202 -16.67 11.93 -19.52
C TRP A 202 -17.89 11.14 -19.01
N LEU A 203 -17.98 9.83 -19.30
CA LEU A 203 -19.07 8.98 -18.84
C LEU A 203 -19.10 8.87 -17.31
N VAL A 204 -17.95 8.66 -16.67
CA VAL A 204 -17.84 8.59 -15.21
C VAL A 204 -18.33 9.88 -14.56
N ARG A 205 -17.95 11.03 -15.13
CA ARG A 205 -18.31 12.35 -14.59
C ARG A 205 -19.78 12.72 -14.80
N ASN A 206 -20.36 12.37 -15.95
CA ASN A 206 -21.67 12.89 -16.36
C ASN A 206 -22.79 11.85 -16.25
N VAL A 207 -22.45 10.57 -16.14
CA VAL A 207 -23.42 9.45 -16.10
C VAL A 207 -23.05 8.46 -14.98
N PRO A 208 -22.90 8.91 -13.72
CA PRO A 208 -22.47 8.05 -12.61
C PRO A 208 -23.48 6.93 -12.32
N MET A 209 -24.74 7.07 -12.72
CA MET A 209 -25.76 6.02 -12.61
C MET A 209 -25.40 4.73 -13.38
N LEU A 210 -24.46 4.77 -14.34
CA LEU A 210 -23.99 3.55 -15.00
C LEU A 210 -23.39 2.53 -14.02
N ALA A 211 -22.96 2.97 -12.84
CA ALA A 211 -22.49 2.09 -11.78
C ALA A 211 -23.55 1.08 -11.29
N THR A 212 -24.84 1.36 -11.47
CA THR A 212 -25.93 0.44 -11.10
C THR A 212 -26.44 -0.41 -12.27
N GLU A 213 -26.09 -0.05 -13.51
CA GLU A 213 -26.57 -0.71 -14.72
C GLU A 213 -25.55 -1.68 -15.33
N LEU A 214 -24.26 -1.45 -15.06
CA LEU A 214 -23.19 -2.32 -15.54
C LEU A 214 -23.12 -3.61 -14.71
N PRO A 215 -22.49 -4.68 -15.25
CA PRO A 215 -22.36 -5.95 -14.55
C PRO A 215 -21.80 -5.77 -13.13
N PRO A 216 -22.40 -6.41 -12.12
CA PRO A 216 -21.94 -6.26 -10.75
C PRO A 216 -20.50 -6.76 -10.61
N CYS A 217 -19.71 -6.02 -9.84
CA CYS A 217 -18.38 -6.39 -9.37
C CYS A 217 -18.12 -5.68 -8.04
N ALA A 218 -17.16 -6.17 -7.28
CA ALA A 218 -16.66 -5.50 -6.08
C ALA A 218 -15.25 -4.98 -6.34
N SER A 219 -14.88 -3.88 -5.68
CA SER A 219 -13.50 -3.37 -5.73
C SER A 219 -12.95 -3.38 -4.32
N PHE A 220 -11.76 -3.96 -4.14
CA PHE A 220 -11.12 -4.05 -2.84
C PHE A 220 -9.72 -3.44 -2.86
N SER A 221 -9.35 -2.78 -1.77
CA SER A 221 -7.99 -2.36 -1.48
C SER A 221 -7.55 -2.98 -0.16
N PHE A 222 -6.26 -3.26 -0.01
CA PHE A 222 -5.71 -3.65 1.30
C PHE A 222 -5.66 -2.45 2.24
N VAL A 223 -5.95 -2.70 3.53
CA VAL A 223 -5.85 -1.67 4.57
C VAL A 223 -4.39 -1.20 4.75
N GLU A 224 -4.19 0.10 5.03
CA GLU A 224 -2.85 0.68 5.18
C GLU A 224 -2.00 0.01 6.28
N VAL A 225 -2.65 -0.58 7.29
CA VAL A 225 -1.97 -1.28 8.37
C VAL A 225 -1.44 -2.67 7.97
N PHE A 226 -1.79 -3.17 6.79
CA PHE A 226 -1.29 -4.45 6.27
C PHE A 226 -0.06 -4.29 5.35
N ASP A 227 0.35 -3.07 5.04
CA ASP A 227 1.38 -2.69 4.06
C ASP A 227 2.68 -3.49 4.16
N LYS A 228 3.25 -3.63 5.37
CA LYS A 228 4.54 -4.32 5.58
C LYS A 228 4.47 -5.83 5.41
N ALA A 229 3.32 -6.44 5.67
CA ALA A 229 3.16 -7.89 5.66
C ALA A 229 2.72 -8.41 4.29
N GLN A 230 2.21 -7.56 3.39
CA GLN A 230 1.69 -7.95 2.07
C GLN A 230 2.61 -8.90 1.30
N ARG A 231 3.89 -8.56 1.14
CA ARG A 231 4.83 -9.37 0.34
C ARG A 231 5.10 -10.74 0.95
N ASP A 232 5.14 -10.83 2.27
CA ASP A 232 5.39 -12.09 2.96
C ASP A 232 4.14 -12.97 3.02
N VAL A 233 2.95 -12.36 3.16
CA VAL A 233 1.68 -13.09 3.02
C VAL A 233 1.48 -13.58 1.58
N TYR A 234 1.85 -12.78 0.58
CA TYR A 234 1.88 -13.24 -0.81
C TYR A 234 2.76 -14.48 -0.95
N LYS A 235 4.02 -14.42 -0.51
CA LYS A 235 4.95 -15.57 -0.56
C LYS A 235 4.43 -16.78 0.21
N TYR A 236 3.79 -16.56 1.35
CA TYR A 236 3.14 -17.61 2.13
C TYR A 236 2.07 -18.33 1.30
N LEU A 237 1.12 -17.58 0.71
CA LEU A 237 0.05 -18.13 -0.11
C LEU A 237 0.56 -18.76 -1.40
N HIS A 238 1.55 -18.14 -2.03
CA HIS A 238 2.22 -18.66 -3.23
C HIS A 238 2.88 -20.02 -2.95
N ARG A 239 3.65 -20.14 -1.85
CA ARG A 239 4.21 -21.42 -1.40
C ARG A 239 3.14 -22.43 -0.94
N LYS A 240 1.98 -21.98 -0.47
CA LYS A 240 0.87 -22.85 -0.06
C LYS A 240 0.16 -23.48 -1.27
N TYR A 241 -0.17 -22.69 -2.29
CA TYR A 241 -1.05 -23.13 -3.38
C TYR A 241 -0.36 -23.38 -4.72
N ASP A 242 0.62 -22.56 -5.10
CA ASP A 242 1.08 -22.52 -6.50
C ASP A 242 2.13 -23.58 -6.82
N MET A 243 2.20 -23.95 -8.08
CA MET A 243 3.26 -24.78 -8.65
C MET A 243 4.01 -23.96 -9.69
N GLU A 244 5.33 -24.10 -9.73
CA GLU A 244 6.18 -23.63 -10.81
C GLU A 244 6.49 -24.79 -11.74
N THR A 245 6.74 -24.48 -13.03
CA THR A 245 7.13 -25.47 -14.03
C THR A 245 8.52 -25.10 -14.53
N ASP A 246 9.46 -26.04 -14.42
CA ASP A 246 10.79 -25.86 -14.99
C ASP A 246 10.72 -25.81 -16.52
N TRP A 247 11.27 -24.77 -17.13
CA TRP A 247 11.14 -24.51 -18.57
C TRP A 247 11.86 -25.59 -19.41
N TYR A 248 12.95 -26.16 -18.89
CA TYR A 248 13.77 -27.11 -19.64
C TYR A 248 13.25 -28.54 -19.52
N SER A 249 12.88 -28.96 -18.31
CA SER A 249 12.47 -30.34 -18.00
C SER A 249 10.95 -30.54 -17.99
N GLY A 250 10.16 -29.46 -17.96
CA GLY A 250 8.70 -29.52 -17.83
C GLY A 250 8.22 -30.00 -16.46
N VAL A 251 9.12 -30.10 -15.49
CA VAL A 251 8.84 -30.65 -14.17
C VAL A 251 8.12 -29.63 -13.31
N GLN A 252 7.04 -30.04 -12.64
CA GLN A 252 6.28 -29.20 -11.73
C GLN A 252 6.72 -29.36 -10.28
N TYR A 253 6.98 -28.25 -9.60
CA TYR A 253 7.40 -28.21 -8.20
C TYR A 253 6.69 -27.07 -7.43
N PRO A 254 6.56 -27.17 -6.10
CA PRO A 254 5.94 -26.11 -5.29
C PRO A 254 6.61 -24.75 -5.51
N ALA A 255 5.82 -23.73 -5.81
CA ALA A 255 6.33 -22.40 -6.09
C ALA A 255 7.10 -21.81 -4.91
N GLY A 256 8.21 -21.11 -5.18
CA GLY A 256 9.12 -20.58 -4.16
C GLY A 256 9.97 -21.62 -3.43
N SER A 257 10.03 -22.87 -3.91
CA SER A 257 11.02 -23.86 -3.49
C SER A 257 12.27 -23.81 -4.37
N GLY A 258 13.37 -24.35 -3.88
CA GLY A 258 14.64 -24.46 -4.60
C GLY A 258 15.29 -25.81 -4.40
N LEU A 259 16.27 -26.11 -5.26
CA LEU A 259 17.11 -27.29 -5.16
C LEU A 259 18.21 -27.07 -4.12
N LEU A 260 18.45 -28.07 -3.27
CA LEU A 260 19.62 -28.08 -2.39
C LEU A 260 20.88 -28.52 -3.15
N ASN A 261 20.70 -29.41 -4.13
CA ASN A 261 21.75 -29.98 -4.96
C ASN A 261 21.21 -30.17 -6.38
N GLU A 262 21.89 -29.64 -7.40
CA GLU A 262 21.45 -29.75 -8.81
C GLU A 262 21.42 -31.20 -9.31
N ASN A 263 22.14 -32.11 -8.66
CA ASN A 263 22.18 -33.54 -9.01
C ASN A 263 21.00 -34.34 -8.41
N GLU A 264 20.27 -33.77 -7.46
CA GLU A 264 19.12 -34.42 -6.81
C GLU A 264 17.88 -33.54 -7.00
N LEU A 265 16.87 -34.06 -7.72
CA LEU A 265 15.60 -33.36 -7.95
C LEU A 265 14.70 -33.38 -6.70
N VAL A 266 15.21 -32.86 -5.59
CA VAL A 266 14.51 -32.74 -4.31
C VAL A 266 14.42 -31.26 -3.94
N PHE A 267 13.19 -30.77 -3.86
CA PHE A 267 12.89 -29.36 -3.64
C PHE A 267 12.58 -29.08 -2.17
N TYR A 268 13.15 -28.00 -1.66
CA TYR A 268 12.93 -27.51 -0.30
C TYR A 268 12.49 -26.05 -0.34
N PHE A 269 11.62 -25.65 0.59
CA PHE A 269 11.41 -24.23 0.85
C PHE A 269 12.61 -23.66 1.61
N PRO A 270 12.96 -22.38 1.40
CA PRO A 270 14.06 -21.75 2.13
C PRO A 270 13.78 -21.68 3.64
N ASP A 271 14.83 -21.70 4.45
CA ASP A 271 14.73 -21.53 5.90
C ASP A 271 14.48 -20.07 6.26
N ASP A 272 13.20 -19.70 6.34
CA ASP A 272 12.75 -18.35 6.67
C ASP A 272 11.47 -18.38 7.52
N ARG A 273 11.07 -17.19 8.01
CA ARG A 273 9.86 -17.03 8.83
C ARG A 273 8.57 -17.46 8.13
N ILE A 274 8.53 -17.45 6.79
CA ILE A 274 7.36 -17.82 6.00
C ILE A 274 7.23 -19.35 5.98
N THR A 275 8.32 -20.06 5.74
CA THR A 275 8.39 -21.54 5.81
C THR A 275 8.11 -22.03 7.22
N ALA A 276 8.61 -21.35 8.25
CA ALA A 276 8.27 -21.66 9.64
C ALA A 276 6.75 -21.52 9.89
N ALA A 277 6.10 -20.49 9.35
CA ALA A 277 4.65 -20.29 9.48
C ALA A 277 3.83 -21.36 8.76
N LEU A 278 4.26 -21.79 7.56
CA LEU A 278 3.67 -22.90 6.81
C LEU A 278 3.80 -24.21 7.60
N THR A 279 5.00 -24.48 8.13
CA THR A 279 5.29 -25.71 8.89
C THR A 279 4.44 -25.78 10.15
N LYS A 280 4.36 -24.67 10.91
CA LYS A 280 3.53 -24.58 12.13
C LYS A 280 2.06 -24.91 11.87
N ARG A 281 1.56 -24.63 10.67
CA ARG A 281 0.16 -24.84 10.27
C ARG A 281 -0.06 -26.12 9.47
N GLY A 282 0.98 -26.92 9.22
CA GLY A 282 0.89 -28.17 8.46
C GLY A 282 0.80 -28.00 6.94
N PHE A 283 1.12 -26.83 6.40
CA PHE A 283 1.05 -26.52 4.96
C PHE A 283 2.40 -26.55 4.24
N ASN A 284 3.49 -26.95 4.92
CA ASN A 284 4.80 -27.06 4.29
C ASN A 284 4.88 -28.31 3.39
N ARG A 285 4.59 -28.14 2.11
CA ARG A 285 4.65 -29.17 1.06
C ARG A 285 6.05 -29.74 0.81
N CYS A 286 7.09 -29.06 1.27
CA CYS A 286 8.49 -29.42 1.08
C CYS A 286 9.20 -29.85 2.38
N LEU A 287 8.46 -30.10 3.47
CA LEU A 287 9.05 -30.36 4.80
C LEU A 287 10.03 -31.55 4.82
N ASN A 288 9.71 -32.61 4.07
CA ASN A 288 10.52 -33.82 3.96
C ASN A 288 11.23 -33.94 2.59
N GLY A 289 11.35 -32.83 1.86
CA GLY A 289 11.78 -32.81 0.47
C GLY A 289 10.65 -33.18 -0.49
N TYR A 290 10.43 -32.34 -1.48
CA TYR A 290 9.46 -32.60 -2.54
C TYR A 290 10.15 -33.21 -3.76
N ILE A 291 9.69 -34.40 -4.18
CA ILE A 291 10.20 -35.08 -5.38
C ILE A 291 9.14 -34.96 -6.47
N PRO A 292 9.41 -34.24 -7.58
CA PRO A 292 8.44 -34.10 -8.65
C PRO A 292 8.19 -35.42 -9.37
N THR A 293 6.93 -35.73 -9.61
CA THR A 293 6.55 -36.80 -10.54
C THR A 293 6.56 -36.25 -11.96
N LYS A 294 7.23 -36.92 -12.90
CA LYS A 294 7.09 -36.60 -14.34
C LYS A 294 5.60 -36.69 -14.70
N SER A 295 5.03 -35.61 -15.23
CA SER A 295 3.74 -35.71 -15.93
C SER A 295 3.93 -36.74 -17.04
N LYS A 296 3.03 -37.72 -17.10
CA LYS A 296 2.93 -38.60 -18.27
C LYS A 296 2.56 -37.80 -19.50
#